data_AF-A0A7V8J061-F1
#
_entry.id   AF-A0A7V8J061-F1
#
_cell.length_a   1.000
_cell.length_b   1.000
_cell.length_c   1.000
_cell.angle_alpha   90.00
_cell.angle_beta   90.00
_cell.angle_gamma   90.00
#
_symmetry.space_group_name_H-M   'P 1'
#
loop_
_entity.id
_entity.type
_entity.pdbx_description
1 polymer ?
#
loop_
_entity_poly.entity_id
_entity_poly.type
_entity_poly.pdbx_seq_one_letter_code
_entity_poly.pdbx_strand_id
1 'polypeptide(L)'
;MATGKFFQSEGREADVTRAITRAWADHFDQMIQSEVLVVGAGPSGLCCAYNLARQGLKVVVIEQCNHLGGGFWNGGYMSNKAAIRKPADRILEELRIPLQDAGSGIILCDPPHATAALIAACYAAGAKFLNLTVVRDVVWRENRLEGLVVNYAPIYSMPQGTAHVDPIPLEAHIVVDATGHDAAVVNLLAKRNICAKPPGNGAMWIEESEEEVVKRTGEYLPNLWICGLSVAAVHGTPRMGPAFGGMLLSGQRAAEQILVKLRRPATPTATQAYKTATPGPAAAGVVQVKLPPVAGTLTPIAPTKSFGAVATLPPAPVTTGRFPGATIPAPGTPVSGTRTPSGMQPAVTAQVPAKPAQTPSSGNLPAVNSGQNPAGSPSNPPSPPVNPPPVAPPDPGIPTVNPETNRWMRGSTSRFFKKKP
;
A
#
# COMPACT_ATOMS: atom_id res chain seq x y z
N MET A 1 29.85 22.20 -25.57
CA MET A 1 28.66 21.39 -25.28
C MET A 1 27.83 21.37 -26.55
N ALA A 2 27.44 20.19 -27.05
CA ALA A 2 26.75 20.08 -28.33
C ALA A 2 25.44 20.88 -28.30
N THR A 3 25.31 21.85 -29.20
CA THR A 3 24.15 22.72 -29.43
C THR A 3 22.98 21.98 -30.11
N GLY A 4 22.93 20.65 -29.96
CA GLY A 4 21.92 19.79 -30.58
C GLY A 4 20.64 19.71 -29.75
N LYS A 5 19.54 19.32 -30.41
CA LYS A 5 18.30 18.95 -29.70
C LYS A 5 18.58 17.76 -28.78
N PHE A 6 18.06 17.81 -27.55
CA PHE A 6 18.11 16.69 -26.60
C PHE A 6 17.27 15.50 -27.07
N PHE A 7 16.20 15.75 -27.84
CA PHE A 7 15.33 14.71 -28.39
C PHE A 7 15.60 14.51 -29.88
N GLN A 8 15.77 13.24 -30.27
CA GLN A 8 16.05 12.84 -31.66
C GLN A 8 14.77 12.51 -32.45
N SER A 9 13.61 12.39 -31.79
CA SER A 9 12.32 12.07 -32.40
C SER A 9 11.40 13.28 -32.46
N GLU A 10 10.46 13.28 -33.42
CA GLU A 10 9.30 14.16 -33.38
C GLU A 10 8.27 13.64 -32.35
N GLY A 11 7.66 14.54 -31.59
CA GLY A 11 6.72 14.20 -30.51
C GLY A 11 5.33 14.76 -30.78
N ARG A 12 4.64 14.25 -31.81
CA ARG A 12 3.28 14.71 -32.13
C ARG A 12 2.29 14.28 -31.04
N GLU A 13 1.37 15.16 -30.67
CA GLU A 13 0.38 14.93 -29.60
C GLU A 13 -0.47 13.69 -29.89
N ALA A 14 -0.91 13.52 -31.13
CA ALA A 14 -1.73 12.37 -31.54
C ALA A 14 -1.00 11.03 -31.39
N ASP A 15 0.32 11.00 -31.62
CA ASP A 15 1.12 9.77 -31.51
C ASP A 15 1.31 9.38 -30.04
N VAL A 16 1.54 10.37 -29.17
CA VAL A 16 1.63 10.17 -27.72
C VAL A 16 0.32 9.61 -27.15
N THR A 17 -0.82 10.26 -27.45
CA THR A 17 -2.12 9.80 -26.97
C THR A 17 -2.45 8.40 -27.50
N ARG A 18 -2.22 8.16 -28.79
CA ARG A 18 -2.47 6.85 -29.42
C ARG A 18 -1.63 5.74 -28.79
N ALA A 19 -0.36 6.00 -28.49
CA ALA A 19 0.53 5.04 -27.83
C ALA A 19 0.03 4.68 -26.42
N ILE A 20 -0.31 5.69 -25.60
CA ILE A 20 -0.78 5.48 -24.23
C ILE A 20 -2.12 4.73 -24.22
N THR A 21 -3.11 5.18 -25.01
CA THR A 21 -4.45 4.57 -25.01
C THR A 21 -4.42 3.12 -25.44
N ARG A 22 -3.66 2.78 -26.50
CA ARG A 22 -3.55 1.40 -26.98
C ARG A 22 -2.84 0.50 -25.98
N ALA A 23 -1.69 0.94 -25.46
CA ALA A 23 -0.95 0.18 -24.47
C ALA A 23 -1.78 -0.05 -23.19
N TRP A 24 -2.54 0.95 -22.75
CA TRP A 24 -3.44 0.81 -21.61
C TRP A 24 -4.56 -0.20 -21.89
N ALA A 25 -5.22 -0.11 -23.05
CA ALA A 25 -6.28 -1.04 -23.43
C ALA A 25 -5.76 -2.49 -23.51
N ASP A 26 -4.60 -2.70 -24.14
CA ASP A 26 -3.96 -4.02 -24.24
C ASP A 26 -3.56 -4.56 -22.85
N HIS A 27 -3.04 -3.70 -21.99
CA HIS A 27 -2.72 -4.09 -20.61
C HIS A 27 -3.97 -4.41 -19.80
N PHE A 28 -5.04 -3.64 -19.97
CA PHE A 28 -6.30 -3.82 -19.28
C PHE A 28 -6.97 -5.14 -19.67
N ASP A 29 -7.01 -5.45 -20.97
CA ASP A 29 -7.51 -6.73 -21.49
C ASP A 29 -6.80 -7.93 -20.83
N GLN A 30 -5.47 -7.84 -20.71
CA GLN A 30 -4.68 -8.84 -20.00
C GLN A 30 -5.01 -8.94 -18.50
N MET A 31 -5.67 -7.98 -17.88
CA MET A 31 -6.03 -8.01 -16.45
C MET A 31 -7.46 -8.51 -16.19
N ILE A 32 -8.31 -8.64 -17.22
CA ILE A 32 -9.72 -9.05 -17.09
C ILE A 32 -9.86 -10.44 -16.46
N GLN A 33 -8.96 -11.37 -16.83
CA GLN A 33 -8.86 -12.71 -16.26
C GLN A 33 -7.46 -12.94 -15.69
N SER A 34 -7.36 -13.33 -14.43
CA SER A 34 -6.07 -13.52 -13.75
C SER A 34 -6.03 -14.79 -12.89
N GLU A 35 -4.83 -15.25 -12.51
CA GLU A 35 -4.73 -16.35 -11.55
C GLU A 35 -5.04 -15.85 -10.14
N VAL A 36 -4.55 -14.65 -9.81
CA VAL A 36 -4.72 -14.05 -8.48
C VAL A 36 -5.03 -12.56 -8.58
N LEU A 37 -6.12 -12.14 -7.92
CA LEU A 37 -6.40 -10.74 -7.61
C LEU A 37 -5.96 -10.42 -6.17
N VAL A 38 -5.09 -9.44 -5.99
CA VAL A 38 -4.72 -8.93 -4.67
C VAL A 38 -5.37 -7.56 -4.47
N VAL A 39 -6.18 -7.41 -3.42
CA VAL A 39 -6.90 -6.16 -3.13
C VAL A 39 -6.18 -5.40 -2.04
N GLY A 40 -5.66 -4.22 -2.39
CA GLY A 40 -4.84 -3.36 -1.54
C GLY A 40 -3.35 -3.53 -1.83
N ALA A 41 -2.70 -2.47 -2.31
CA ALA A 41 -1.27 -2.43 -2.56
C ALA A 41 -0.47 -1.94 -1.34
N GLY A 42 -0.89 -2.35 -0.13
CA GLY A 42 -0.14 -2.14 1.11
C GLY A 42 1.04 -3.09 1.27
N PRO A 43 1.76 -3.06 2.40
CA PRO A 43 2.95 -3.89 2.63
C PRO A 43 2.67 -5.40 2.52
N SER A 44 1.55 -5.88 3.07
CA SER A 44 1.15 -7.29 2.97
C SER A 44 0.73 -7.68 1.55
N GLY A 45 -0.06 -6.83 0.89
CA GLY A 45 -0.53 -7.07 -0.48
C GLY A 45 0.60 -7.07 -1.50
N LEU A 46 1.50 -6.09 -1.44
CA LEU A 46 2.69 -6.04 -2.27
C LEU A 46 3.63 -7.22 -2.00
N CYS A 47 3.84 -7.59 -0.73
CA CYS A 47 4.68 -8.75 -0.40
C CYS A 47 4.08 -10.06 -0.95
N CYS A 48 2.76 -10.24 -0.82
CA CYS A 48 2.05 -11.37 -1.41
C CYS A 48 2.18 -11.38 -2.95
N ALA A 49 1.89 -10.24 -3.59
CA ALA A 49 1.95 -10.10 -5.04
C ALA A 49 3.36 -10.37 -5.59
N TYR A 50 4.40 -9.81 -4.97
CA TYR A 50 5.79 -10.08 -5.31
C TYR A 50 6.12 -11.58 -5.26
N ASN A 51 5.74 -12.24 -4.16
CA ASN A 51 6.04 -13.65 -3.96
C ASN A 51 5.28 -14.58 -4.91
N LEU A 52 4.08 -14.21 -5.34
CA LEU A 52 3.30 -14.96 -6.32
C LEU A 52 3.79 -14.71 -7.75
N ALA A 53 4.00 -13.44 -8.12
CA ALA A 53 4.40 -13.06 -9.47
C ALA A 53 5.78 -13.64 -9.84
N ARG A 54 6.72 -13.68 -8.89
CA ARG A 54 8.06 -14.28 -9.12
C ARG A 54 8.03 -15.79 -9.35
N GLN A 55 6.91 -16.44 -9.06
CA GLN A 55 6.64 -17.86 -9.37
C GLN A 55 5.90 -18.03 -10.72
N GLY A 56 5.82 -16.94 -11.51
CA GLY A 56 5.19 -16.91 -12.83
C GLY A 56 3.67 -16.99 -12.78
N LEU A 57 3.03 -16.55 -11.69
CA LEU A 57 1.56 -16.42 -11.67
C LEU A 57 1.12 -15.11 -12.31
N LYS A 58 -0.03 -15.14 -12.98
CA LYS A 58 -0.71 -13.95 -13.49
C LYS A 58 -1.39 -13.20 -12.33
N VAL A 59 -0.64 -12.31 -11.70
CA VAL A 59 -1.09 -11.52 -10.55
C VAL A 59 -1.51 -10.11 -10.97
N VAL A 60 -2.70 -9.69 -10.55
CA VAL A 60 -3.18 -8.31 -10.69
C VAL A 60 -3.47 -7.74 -9.30
N VAL A 61 -2.91 -6.57 -9.00
CA VAL A 61 -3.11 -5.86 -7.73
C VAL A 61 -4.05 -4.68 -7.96
N ILE A 62 -5.13 -4.60 -7.20
CA ILE A 62 -6.12 -3.52 -7.24
C ILE A 62 -5.87 -2.57 -6.08
N GLU A 63 -5.72 -1.28 -6.36
CA GLU A 63 -5.46 -0.23 -5.38
C GLU A 63 -6.37 0.98 -5.61
N GLN A 64 -7.04 1.44 -4.56
CA GLN A 64 -7.98 2.56 -4.65
C GLN A 64 -7.27 3.92 -4.77
N CYS A 65 -6.09 4.06 -4.18
CA CYS A 65 -5.27 5.27 -4.25
C CYS A 65 -4.58 5.39 -5.61
N ASN A 66 -4.16 6.62 -5.96
CA ASN A 66 -3.31 6.83 -7.14
C ASN A 66 -1.88 6.32 -6.97
N HIS A 67 -1.43 6.19 -5.73
CA HIS A 67 -0.12 5.64 -5.38
C HIS A 67 -0.28 4.24 -4.77
N LEU A 68 0.74 3.42 -4.96
CA LEU A 68 0.87 2.12 -4.30
C LEU A 68 1.52 2.30 -2.91
N GLY A 69 1.63 1.25 -2.11
CA GLY A 69 2.36 1.23 -0.84
C GLY A 69 1.49 1.32 0.43
N GLY A 70 0.22 1.71 0.30
CA GLY A 70 -0.69 1.89 1.42
C GLY A 70 -0.07 2.75 2.54
N GLY A 71 -0.14 2.28 3.78
CA GLY A 71 0.42 2.96 4.95
C GLY A 71 1.94 2.85 5.15
N PHE A 72 2.69 2.19 4.25
CA PHE A 72 4.11 1.89 4.45
C PHE A 72 5.06 3.02 4.01
N TRP A 73 4.53 4.18 3.62
CA TRP A 73 5.33 5.36 3.28
C TRP A 73 5.90 6.09 4.49
N ASN A 74 5.35 5.85 5.67
CA ASN A 74 5.77 6.50 6.91
C ASN A 74 5.88 5.50 8.06
N GLY A 75 6.65 5.87 9.07
CA GLY A 75 6.63 5.24 10.38
C GLY A 75 5.45 5.70 11.23
N GLY A 76 5.54 5.40 12.53
CA GLY A 76 4.58 5.92 13.51
C GLY A 76 4.68 7.42 13.65
N TYR A 77 3.54 8.09 13.86
CA TYR A 77 3.49 9.53 14.15
C TYR A 77 4.18 10.41 13.08
N MET A 78 4.01 10.07 11.80
CA MET A 78 4.66 10.73 10.66
C MET A 78 6.20 10.75 10.72
N SER A 79 6.80 9.89 11.55
CA SER A 79 8.25 9.69 11.55
C SER A 79 8.70 9.00 10.26
N ASN A 80 9.96 9.18 9.92
CA ASN A 80 10.57 8.64 8.71
C ASN A 80 11.29 7.30 8.93
N LYS A 81 10.89 6.53 9.94
CA LYS A 81 11.47 5.22 10.28
C LYS A 81 10.37 4.20 10.56
N ALA A 82 10.44 3.06 9.89
CA ALA A 82 9.55 1.92 10.16
C ALA A 82 10.26 0.88 11.01
N ALA A 83 9.55 0.30 11.97
CA ALA A 83 10.05 -0.80 12.79
C ALA A 83 9.67 -2.15 12.18
N ILE A 84 10.67 -3.03 12.06
CA ILE A 84 10.56 -4.38 11.52
C ILE A 84 11.09 -5.34 12.57
N ARG A 85 10.22 -6.17 13.15
CA ARG A 85 10.66 -7.21 14.08
C ARG A 85 11.26 -8.39 13.31
N LYS A 86 12.39 -8.91 13.78
CA LYS A 86 13.00 -10.13 13.23
C LYS A 86 12.01 -11.31 13.33
N PRO A 87 11.94 -12.21 12.33
CA PRO A 87 12.83 -12.34 11.17
C PRO A 87 12.31 -11.67 9.88
N ALA A 88 11.37 -10.73 9.97
CA ALA A 88 10.76 -10.10 8.78
C ALA A 88 11.73 -9.18 8.01
N ASP A 89 12.79 -8.73 8.67
CA ASP A 89 13.90 -7.96 8.11
C ASP A 89 14.54 -8.63 6.88
N ARG A 90 14.56 -9.97 6.84
CA ARG A 90 15.11 -10.74 5.72
C ARG A 90 14.43 -10.48 4.38
N ILE A 91 13.14 -10.18 4.40
CA ILE A 91 12.40 -9.81 3.18
C ILE A 91 12.96 -8.51 2.62
N LEU A 92 13.35 -7.58 3.51
CA LEU A 92 13.94 -6.30 3.10
C LEU A 92 15.42 -6.44 2.73
N GLU A 93 16.16 -7.35 3.37
CA GLU A 93 17.54 -7.71 2.98
C GLU A 93 17.58 -8.28 1.56
N GLU A 94 16.63 -9.15 1.20
CA GLU A 94 16.49 -9.71 -0.16
C GLU A 94 16.33 -8.59 -1.21
N LEU A 95 15.61 -7.54 -0.85
CA LEU A 95 15.39 -6.34 -1.66
C LEU A 95 16.55 -5.33 -1.58
N ARG A 96 17.63 -5.66 -0.86
CA ARG A 96 18.83 -4.83 -0.66
C ARG A 96 18.55 -3.47 -0.05
N ILE A 97 17.54 -3.39 0.81
CA ILE A 97 17.21 -2.17 1.55
C ILE A 97 18.23 -2.00 2.69
N PRO A 98 18.79 -0.80 2.90
CA PRO A 98 19.63 -0.52 4.07
C PRO A 98 18.82 -0.65 5.36
N LEU A 99 19.34 -1.45 6.29
CA LEU A 99 18.70 -1.75 7.56
C LEU A 99 19.61 -1.30 8.71
N GLN A 100 19.01 -0.79 9.77
CA GLN A 100 19.69 -0.41 11.01
C GLN A 100 19.16 -1.25 12.16
N ASP A 101 20.04 -1.99 12.84
CA ASP A 101 19.67 -2.70 14.07
C ASP A 101 19.49 -1.70 15.22
N ALA A 102 18.30 -1.64 15.80
CA ALA A 102 17.96 -0.79 16.95
C ALA A 102 18.04 -1.55 18.28
N GLY A 103 18.47 -2.82 18.27
CA GLY A 103 18.46 -3.70 19.43
C GLY A 103 17.10 -4.36 19.66
N SER A 104 17.03 -5.27 20.63
CA SER A 104 15.79 -5.96 21.05
C SER A 104 15.03 -6.69 19.93
N GLY A 105 15.74 -7.08 18.86
CA GLY A 105 15.12 -7.73 17.69
C GLY A 105 14.34 -6.77 16.78
N ILE A 106 14.51 -5.46 16.93
CA ILE A 106 13.89 -4.44 16.10
C ILE A 106 14.91 -3.91 15.09
N ILE A 107 14.53 -3.97 13.82
CA ILE A 107 15.27 -3.39 12.70
C ILE A 107 14.52 -2.16 12.21
N LEU A 108 15.26 -1.10 11.91
CA LEU A 108 14.75 0.11 11.31
C LEU A 108 15.08 0.15 9.83
N CYS A 109 14.13 0.62 9.02
CA CYS A 109 14.35 0.96 7.63
C CYS A 109 13.71 2.30 7.28
N ASP A 110 14.11 2.86 6.15
CA ASP A 110 13.45 4.01 5.54
C ASP A 110 12.20 3.54 4.78
N PRO A 111 10.98 3.88 5.26
CA PRO A 111 9.76 3.36 4.67
C PRO A 111 9.57 3.71 3.17
N PRO A 112 9.92 4.92 2.69
CA PRO A 112 9.88 5.22 1.25
C PRO A 112 10.79 4.34 0.40
N HIS A 113 12.00 4.02 0.90
CA HIS A 113 12.93 3.13 0.20
C HIS A 113 12.35 1.71 0.17
N ALA A 114 11.91 1.19 1.32
CA ALA A 114 11.35 -0.15 1.40
C ALA A 114 10.10 -0.32 0.52
N THR A 115 9.21 0.68 0.52
CA THR A 115 8.00 0.69 -0.29
C THR A 115 8.33 0.74 -1.78
N ALA A 116 9.20 1.66 -2.22
CA ALA A 116 9.58 1.78 -3.61
C ALA A 116 10.30 0.52 -4.14
N ALA A 117 11.20 -0.06 -3.33
CA ALA A 117 11.90 -1.29 -3.68
C ALA A 117 10.93 -2.48 -3.85
N LEU A 118 9.96 -2.61 -2.94
CA LEU A 118 8.95 -3.67 -3.02
C LEU A 118 8.01 -3.50 -4.23
N ILE A 119 7.60 -2.27 -4.55
CA ILE A 119 6.83 -1.97 -5.77
C ILE A 119 7.64 -2.33 -7.02
N ALA A 120 8.91 -1.89 -7.08
CA ALA A 120 9.79 -2.19 -8.20
C ALA A 120 9.98 -3.71 -8.36
N ALA A 121 10.14 -4.43 -7.26
CA ALA A 121 10.25 -5.89 -7.26
C ALA A 121 8.99 -6.58 -7.78
N CYS A 122 7.80 -6.07 -7.46
CA CYS A 122 6.54 -6.58 -8.03
C CYS A 122 6.50 -6.42 -9.56
N TYR A 123 6.82 -5.23 -10.07
CA TYR A 123 6.87 -4.99 -11.52
C TYR A 123 7.92 -5.87 -12.21
N ALA A 124 9.12 -5.99 -11.62
CA ALA A 124 10.17 -6.85 -12.14
C ALA A 124 9.77 -8.33 -12.16
N ALA A 125 8.94 -8.75 -11.19
CA ALA A 125 8.38 -10.10 -11.13
C ALA A 125 7.18 -10.33 -12.08
N GLY A 126 6.68 -9.28 -12.74
CA GLY A 126 5.57 -9.39 -13.71
C GLY A 126 4.17 -9.16 -13.12
N ALA A 127 4.05 -8.70 -11.87
CA ALA A 127 2.75 -8.27 -11.33
C ALA A 127 2.23 -7.05 -12.08
N LYS A 128 0.92 -7.01 -12.32
CA LYS A 128 0.21 -5.86 -12.92
C LYS A 128 -0.58 -5.10 -11.86
N PHE A 129 -0.82 -3.83 -12.10
CA PHE A 129 -1.48 -2.94 -11.14
C PHE A 129 -2.65 -2.19 -11.78
N LEU A 130 -3.75 -2.11 -11.02
CA LEU A 130 -4.90 -1.25 -11.25
C LEU A 130 -5.01 -0.28 -10.06
N ASN A 131 -4.21 0.79 -10.08
CA ASN A 131 -4.38 1.91 -9.15
C ASN A 131 -5.58 2.79 -9.55
N LEU A 132 -6.02 3.69 -8.66
CA LEU A 132 -7.28 4.44 -8.81
C LEU A 132 -8.52 3.55 -9.01
N THR A 133 -8.48 2.30 -8.56
CA THR A 133 -9.53 1.31 -8.79
C THR A 133 -10.00 0.75 -7.44
N VAL A 134 -11.29 0.87 -7.16
CA VAL A 134 -11.90 0.40 -5.92
C VAL A 134 -12.74 -0.84 -6.16
N VAL A 135 -12.66 -1.80 -5.25
CA VAL A 135 -13.53 -2.97 -5.23
C VAL A 135 -14.88 -2.58 -4.66
N ARG A 136 -15.93 -2.86 -5.42
CA ARG A 136 -17.31 -2.50 -5.11
C ARG A 136 -18.18 -3.68 -4.81
N ASP A 137 -17.83 -4.81 -5.40
CA ASP A 137 -18.53 -6.07 -5.18
C ASP A 137 -17.64 -7.27 -5.48
N VAL A 138 -18.22 -8.46 -5.36
CA VAL A 138 -17.60 -9.75 -5.59
C VAL A 138 -18.33 -10.52 -6.69
N VAL A 139 -17.60 -11.35 -7.43
CA VAL A 139 -18.19 -12.35 -8.33
C VAL A 139 -18.28 -13.66 -7.55
N TRP A 140 -19.49 -14.03 -7.13
CA TRP A 140 -19.76 -15.22 -6.31
C TRP A 140 -20.59 -16.25 -7.08
N ARG A 141 -20.11 -17.49 -7.17
CA ARG A 141 -20.82 -18.61 -7.82
C ARG A 141 -20.67 -19.87 -6.98
N GLU A 142 -21.72 -20.68 -6.87
CA GLU A 142 -21.66 -22.03 -6.27
C GLU A 142 -20.86 -22.09 -4.95
N ASN A 143 -21.09 -21.13 -4.05
CA ASN A 143 -20.41 -21.01 -2.75
C ASN A 143 -18.88 -20.80 -2.80
N ARG A 144 -18.37 -20.22 -3.89
CA ARG A 144 -16.98 -19.82 -4.02
C ARG A 144 -16.84 -18.44 -4.67
N LEU A 145 -15.72 -17.80 -4.36
CA LEU A 145 -15.33 -16.55 -4.98
C LEU A 145 -14.63 -16.82 -6.33
N GLU A 146 -15.04 -16.11 -7.39
CA GLU A 146 -14.49 -16.25 -8.75
C GLU A 146 -14.00 -14.91 -9.34
N GLY A 147 -13.99 -13.84 -8.54
CA GLY A 147 -13.59 -12.53 -9.02
C GLY A 147 -14.12 -11.38 -8.19
N LEU A 148 -13.91 -10.18 -8.71
CA LEU A 148 -14.26 -8.92 -8.08
C LEU A 148 -14.99 -8.02 -9.06
N VAL A 149 -15.83 -7.14 -8.54
CA VAL A 149 -16.45 -6.08 -9.33
C VAL A 149 -15.81 -4.77 -8.92
N VAL A 150 -15.24 -4.06 -9.89
CA VAL A 150 -14.40 -2.89 -9.68
C VAL A 150 -14.96 -1.65 -10.38
N ASN A 151 -14.57 -0.49 -9.88
CA ASN A 151 -14.84 0.78 -10.57
C ASN A 151 -13.71 1.78 -10.27
N TYR A 152 -13.68 2.90 -10.97
CA TYR A 152 -12.74 3.97 -10.67
C TYR A 152 -13.05 4.62 -9.32
N ALA A 153 -12.04 4.74 -8.46
CA ALA A 153 -12.17 5.35 -7.14
C ALA A 153 -12.71 6.80 -7.17
N PRO A 154 -12.27 7.69 -8.11
CA PRO A 154 -12.77 9.07 -8.15
C PRO A 154 -14.27 9.23 -8.36
N ILE A 155 -14.96 8.25 -8.96
CA ILE A 155 -16.43 8.27 -9.14
C ILE A 155 -17.14 8.41 -7.80
N TYR A 156 -16.57 7.85 -6.73
CA TYR A 156 -17.18 7.89 -5.39
C TYR A 156 -16.84 9.12 -4.58
N SER A 157 -15.98 9.99 -5.10
CA SER A 157 -15.75 11.34 -4.57
C SER A 157 -16.63 12.39 -5.25
N MET A 158 -17.37 12.02 -6.29
CA MET A 158 -18.28 12.93 -7.00
C MET A 158 -19.55 13.18 -6.16
N PRO A 159 -20.20 14.36 -6.31
CA PRO A 159 -21.45 14.64 -5.63
C PRO A 159 -22.52 13.58 -5.92
N GLN A 160 -23.35 13.27 -4.93
CA GLN A 160 -24.41 12.27 -5.08
C GLN A 160 -25.32 12.60 -6.28
N GLY A 161 -25.64 11.59 -7.09
CA GLY A 161 -26.47 11.74 -8.29
C GLY A 161 -25.75 12.26 -9.55
N THR A 162 -24.44 12.54 -9.49
CA THR A 162 -23.68 13.02 -10.67
C THR A 162 -22.98 11.91 -11.46
N ALA A 163 -22.77 10.73 -10.87
CA ALA A 163 -22.10 9.62 -11.53
C ALA A 163 -22.84 8.30 -11.28
N HIS A 164 -23.71 7.92 -12.22
CA HIS A 164 -24.29 6.58 -12.31
C HIS A 164 -23.51 5.79 -13.37
N VAL A 165 -22.36 5.27 -12.97
CA VAL A 165 -21.49 4.48 -13.83
C VAL A 165 -21.40 3.08 -13.25
N ASP A 166 -21.83 2.10 -14.04
CA ASP A 166 -21.82 0.71 -13.62
C ASP A 166 -20.38 0.21 -13.41
N PRO A 167 -20.15 -0.59 -12.35
CA PRO A 167 -18.86 -1.22 -12.15
C PRO A 167 -18.70 -2.42 -13.09
N ILE A 168 -17.47 -2.87 -13.31
CA ILE A 168 -17.14 -3.97 -14.23
C ILE A 168 -16.55 -5.17 -13.47
N PRO A 169 -16.85 -6.42 -13.88
CA PRO A 169 -16.27 -7.61 -13.26
C PRO A 169 -14.85 -7.90 -13.79
N LEU A 170 -14.00 -8.44 -12.91
CA LEU A 170 -12.73 -9.08 -13.22
C LEU A 170 -12.75 -10.50 -12.63
N GLU A 171 -12.29 -11.49 -13.37
CA GLU A 171 -12.32 -12.90 -12.96
C GLU A 171 -10.95 -13.35 -12.45
N ALA A 172 -10.97 -14.18 -11.40
CA ALA A 172 -9.78 -14.84 -10.90
C ALA A 172 -10.05 -16.14 -10.16
N HIS A 173 -9.06 -17.03 -10.16
CA HIS A 173 -9.11 -18.28 -9.42
C HIS A 173 -9.00 -18.04 -7.91
N ILE A 174 -8.23 -17.03 -7.49
CA ILE A 174 -7.99 -16.69 -6.09
C ILE A 174 -8.07 -15.17 -5.93
N VAL A 175 -8.67 -14.72 -4.84
CA VAL A 175 -8.65 -13.33 -4.36
C VAL A 175 -7.93 -13.28 -3.02
N VAL A 176 -7.08 -12.27 -2.83
CA VAL A 176 -6.42 -11.96 -1.56
C VAL A 176 -6.92 -10.61 -1.06
N ASP A 177 -7.65 -10.60 0.06
CA ASP A 177 -7.99 -9.38 0.78
C ASP A 177 -6.79 -8.94 1.64
N ALA A 178 -6.11 -7.91 1.15
CA ALA A 178 -5.00 -7.22 1.81
C ALA A 178 -5.35 -5.74 2.08
N THR A 179 -6.64 -5.43 2.23
CA THR A 179 -7.15 -4.06 2.41
C THR A 179 -6.91 -3.49 3.81
N GLY A 180 -6.20 -4.22 4.64
CA GLY A 180 -5.83 -3.81 5.99
C GLY A 180 -7.04 -3.79 6.92
N HIS A 181 -7.15 -2.76 7.74
CA HIS A 181 -8.15 -2.66 8.81
C HIS A 181 -9.60 -2.77 8.33
N ASP A 182 -9.87 -2.46 7.06
CA ASP A 182 -11.21 -2.43 6.51
C ASP A 182 -11.76 -3.83 6.16
N ALA A 183 -10.88 -4.80 5.89
CA ALA A 183 -11.25 -6.14 5.39
C ALA A 183 -12.38 -6.06 4.34
N ALA A 184 -12.19 -5.21 3.33
CA ALA A 184 -13.25 -4.70 2.48
C ALA A 184 -13.96 -5.83 1.71
N VAL A 185 -13.22 -6.84 1.22
CA VAL A 185 -13.79 -7.96 0.48
C VAL A 185 -14.64 -8.82 1.42
N VAL A 186 -14.13 -9.11 2.63
CA VAL A 186 -14.89 -9.85 3.64
C VAL A 186 -16.15 -9.09 4.05
N ASN A 187 -16.08 -7.77 4.22
CA ASN A 187 -17.25 -6.95 4.52
C ASN A 187 -18.28 -6.92 3.37
N LEU A 188 -17.85 -7.00 2.11
CA LEU A 188 -18.76 -7.14 0.96
C LEU A 188 -19.50 -8.49 0.97
N LEU A 189 -18.85 -9.55 1.40
CA LEU A 189 -19.46 -10.88 1.57
C LEU A 189 -20.40 -10.91 2.80
N ALA A 190 -20.00 -10.29 3.90
CA ALA A 190 -20.84 -10.19 5.10
C ALA A 190 -22.15 -9.43 4.84
N LYS A 191 -22.10 -8.36 4.03
CA LYS A 191 -23.31 -7.62 3.57
C LYS A 191 -24.32 -8.49 2.83
N ARG A 192 -23.88 -9.64 2.29
CA ARG A 192 -24.72 -10.62 1.57
C ARG A 192 -25.08 -11.83 2.44
N ASN A 193 -24.77 -11.79 3.73
CA ASN A 193 -24.96 -12.90 4.66
C ASN A 193 -24.20 -14.19 4.25
N ILE A 194 -23.09 -14.06 3.51
CA ILE A 194 -22.23 -15.19 3.12
C ILE A 194 -21.29 -15.59 4.27
N CYS A 195 -20.85 -14.61 5.06
CA CYS A 195 -20.03 -14.83 6.25
C CYS A 195 -20.45 -13.87 7.38
N ALA A 196 -19.94 -14.12 8.59
CA ALA A 196 -20.12 -13.20 9.70
C ALA A 196 -19.47 -11.85 9.39
N LYS A 197 -20.06 -10.77 9.92
CA LYS A 197 -19.45 -9.44 9.87
C LYS A 197 -18.14 -9.47 10.68
N PRO A 198 -17.01 -9.01 10.11
CA PRO A 198 -15.76 -8.85 10.85
C PRO A 198 -15.97 -8.04 12.14
N PRO A 199 -15.47 -8.50 13.30
CA PRO A 199 -15.58 -7.78 14.57
C PRO A 199 -14.74 -6.48 14.58
N GLY A 200 -13.78 -6.34 13.66
CA GLY A 200 -12.83 -5.24 13.64
C GLY A 200 -11.57 -5.56 14.44
N ASN A 201 -10.67 -4.59 14.57
CA ASN A 201 -9.37 -4.79 15.22
C ASN A 201 -9.47 -4.56 16.73
N GLY A 202 -8.76 -5.37 17.52
CA GLY A 202 -8.60 -5.18 18.96
C GLY A 202 -7.69 -4.00 19.33
N ALA A 203 -7.54 -3.77 20.63
CA ALA A 203 -6.59 -2.80 21.19
C ALA A 203 -5.15 -3.12 20.80
N MET A 204 -4.23 -2.16 20.98
CA MET A 204 -2.85 -2.33 20.53
C MET A 204 -2.08 -3.28 21.44
N TRP A 205 -1.49 -4.32 20.85
CA TRP A 205 -0.51 -5.21 21.48
C TRP A 205 0.42 -5.72 20.38
N ILE A 206 1.62 -5.16 20.28
CA ILE A 206 2.52 -5.36 19.14
C ILE A 206 2.91 -6.84 18.97
N GLU A 207 3.41 -7.44 20.05
CA GLU A 207 3.90 -8.82 20.04
C GLU A 207 2.82 -9.82 19.64
N GLU A 208 1.68 -9.79 20.34
CA GLU A 208 0.54 -10.67 20.08
C GLU A 208 -0.05 -10.43 18.68
N SER A 209 -0.16 -9.16 18.27
CA SER A 209 -0.73 -8.79 16.97
C SER A 209 0.09 -9.35 15.81
N GLU A 210 1.41 -9.13 15.78
CA GLU A 210 2.24 -9.61 14.68
C GLU A 210 2.26 -11.13 14.60
N GLU A 211 2.27 -11.82 15.75
CA GLU A 211 2.26 -13.27 15.81
C GLU A 211 0.92 -13.85 15.31
N GLU A 212 -0.21 -13.35 15.83
CA GLU A 212 -1.55 -13.84 15.47
C GLU A 212 -1.90 -13.53 14.01
N VAL A 213 -1.53 -12.34 13.50
CA VAL A 213 -1.75 -11.98 12.09
C VAL A 213 -1.03 -12.95 11.17
N VAL A 214 0.24 -13.29 11.45
CA VAL A 214 0.96 -14.25 10.63
C VAL A 214 0.34 -15.64 10.78
N LYS A 215 0.11 -16.14 12.01
CA LYS A 215 -0.46 -17.48 12.25
C LYS A 215 -1.78 -17.71 11.52
N ARG A 216 -2.70 -16.74 11.61
CA ARG A 216 -4.07 -16.83 11.08
C ARG A 216 -4.21 -16.40 9.63
N THR A 217 -3.13 -15.93 8.99
CA THR A 217 -3.11 -15.72 7.55
C THR A 217 -3.43 -17.03 6.81
N GLY A 218 -4.42 -16.96 5.91
CA GLY A 218 -4.74 -18.06 5.03
C GLY A 218 -6.09 -17.94 4.33
N GLU A 219 -6.58 -19.07 3.83
CA GLU A 219 -7.89 -19.19 3.19
C GLU A 219 -9.01 -18.99 4.22
N TYR A 220 -9.81 -17.95 4.03
CA TYR A 220 -10.96 -17.64 4.89
C TYR A 220 -12.25 -18.28 4.36
N LEU A 221 -12.46 -18.23 3.05
CA LEU A 221 -13.55 -18.86 2.31
C LEU A 221 -12.98 -19.48 1.03
N PRO A 222 -13.69 -20.40 0.35
CA PRO A 222 -13.22 -20.95 -0.91
C PRO A 222 -12.80 -19.86 -1.90
N ASN A 223 -11.50 -19.87 -2.24
CA ASN A 223 -10.81 -18.93 -3.13
C ASN A 223 -10.59 -17.51 -2.58
N LEU A 224 -10.85 -17.26 -1.29
CA LEU A 224 -10.58 -16.00 -0.62
C LEU A 224 -9.51 -16.17 0.46
N TRP A 225 -8.35 -15.57 0.24
CA TRP A 225 -7.30 -15.41 1.25
C TRP A 225 -7.42 -14.07 1.95
N ILE A 226 -7.01 -14.03 3.20
CA ILE A 226 -6.85 -12.79 3.97
C ILE A 226 -5.39 -12.68 4.43
N CYS A 227 -4.81 -11.48 4.33
CA CYS A 227 -3.46 -11.20 4.83
C CYS A 227 -3.33 -9.77 5.37
N GLY A 228 -2.23 -9.53 6.11
CA GLY A 228 -2.00 -8.28 6.83
C GLY A 228 -3.09 -7.99 7.86
N LEU A 229 -3.39 -6.71 8.06
CA LEU A 229 -4.38 -6.27 9.04
C LEU A 229 -5.83 -6.68 8.71
N SER A 230 -6.10 -7.19 7.50
CA SER A 230 -7.40 -7.82 7.20
C SER A 230 -7.60 -9.07 8.07
N VAL A 231 -6.53 -9.80 8.38
CA VAL A 231 -6.56 -10.93 9.34
C VAL A 231 -7.00 -10.44 10.72
N ALA A 232 -6.43 -9.32 11.19
CA ALA A 232 -6.77 -8.77 12.49
C ALA A 232 -8.24 -8.31 12.56
N ALA A 233 -8.73 -7.65 11.50
CA ALA A 233 -10.11 -7.21 11.41
C ALA A 233 -11.10 -8.39 11.39
N VAL A 234 -10.77 -9.47 10.68
CA VAL A 234 -11.63 -10.66 10.56
C VAL A 234 -11.66 -11.49 11.84
N HIS A 235 -10.52 -11.63 12.52
CA HIS A 235 -10.41 -12.48 13.71
C HIS A 235 -10.50 -11.73 15.04
N GLY A 236 -10.59 -10.41 15.04
CA GLY A 236 -10.66 -9.63 16.29
C GLY A 236 -9.34 -9.57 17.05
N THR A 237 -8.20 -9.82 16.40
CA THR A 237 -6.91 -9.83 17.07
C THR A 237 -6.45 -8.40 17.39
N PRO A 238 -5.49 -8.22 18.32
CA PRO A 238 -4.86 -6.91 18.55
C PRO A 238 -4.26 -6.31 17.28
N ARG A 239 -4.05 -5.00 17.29
CA ARG A 239 -3.28 -4.26 16.25
C ARG A 239 -1.84 -3.98 16.72
N MET A 240 -0.89 -3.85 15.79
CA MET A 240 0.54 -3.65 16.13
C MET A 240 1.06 -2.21 16.05
N GLY A 241 0.26 -1.26 15.58
CA GLY A 241 0.73 0.12 15.41
C GLY A 241 1.83 0.21 14.32
N PRO A 242 2.93 0.95 14.53
CA PRO A 242 3.94 1.22 13.50
C PRO A 242 5.00 0.12 13.33
N ALA A 243 4.64 -1.14 13.61
CA ALA A 243 5.46 -2.31 13.32
C ALA A 243 4.94 -3.01 12.06
N PHE A 244 5.82 -3.32 11.11
CA PHE A 244 5.43 -3.84 9.80
C PHE A 244 5.90 -5.28 9.53
N GLY A 245 6.62 -5.90 10.46
CA GLY A 245 7.18 -7.25 10.26
C GLY A 245 6.08 -8.30 10.02
N GLY A 246 5.01 -8.24 10.82
CA GLY A 246 3.84 -9.08 10.66
C GLY A 246 3.12 -8.89 9.31
N MET A 247 3.14 -7.68 8.74
CA MET A 247 2.54 -7.43 7.42
C MET A 247 3.31 -8.14 6.32
N LEU A 248 4.64 -8.02 6.32
CA LEU A 248 5.50 -8.64 5.32
C LEU A 248 5.45 -10.17 5.42
N LEU A 249 5.58 -10.71 6.63
CA LEU A 249 5.51 -12.17 6.85
C LEU A 249 4.12 -12.73 6.55
N SER A 250 3.05 -11.99 6.84
CA SER A 250 1.69 -12.38 6.46
C SER A 250 1.51 -12.41 4.94
N GLY A 251 1.96 -11.39 4.22
CA GLY A 251 1.93 -11.37 2.75
C GLY A 251 2.68 -12.57 2.15
N GLN A 252 3.89 -12.82 2.65
CA GLN A 252 4.70 -13.97 2.23
C GLN A 252 3.99 -15.32 2.52
N ARG A 253 3.42 -15.49 3.71
CA ARG A 253 2.72 -16.72 4.10
C ARG A 253 1.47 -16.98 3.25
N ALA A 254 0.71 -15.93 2.93
CA ALA A 254 -0.44 -16.06 2.03
C ALA A 254 0.01 -16.59 0.66
N ALA A 255 1.08 -16.02 0.10
CA ALA A 255 1.65 -16.46 -1.16
C ALA A 255 2.10 -17.94 -1.11
N GLU A 256 2.81 -18.34 -0.05
CA GLU A 256 3.27 -19.73 0.14
C GLU A 256 2.09 -20.72 0.15
N GLN A 257 1.01 -20.42 0.88
CA GLN A 257 -0.17 -21.29 0.93
C GLN A 257 -0.93 -21.34 -0.41
N ILE A 258 -1.03 -20.21 -1.11
CA ILE A 258 -1.67 -20.14 -2.43
C ILE A 258 -0.91 -21.00 -3.44
N LEU A 259 0.43 -20.94 -3.44
CA LEU A 259 1.26 -21.77 -4.32
C LEU A 259 1.04 -23.27 -4.07
N VAL A 260 0.94 -23.67 -2.79
CA VAL A 260 0.62 -25.04 -2.41
C VAL A 260 -0.75 -25.45 -2.95
N LYS A 261 -1.78 -24.61 -2.80
CA LYS A 261 -3.12 -24.90 -3.33
C LYS A 261 -3.14 -25.04 -4.85
N LEU A 262 -2.40 -24.18 -5.55
CA LEU A 262 -2.26 -24.23 -7.00
C LEU A 262 -1.26 -25.30 -7.49
N ARG A 263 -0.73 -26.14 -6.58
CA ARG A 263 0.24 -27.22 -6.84
C ARG A 263 1.52 -26.75 -7.53
N ARG A 264 1.98 -25.53 -7.26
CA ARG A 264 3.30 -25.04 -7.69
C ARG A 264 4.32 -25.19 -6.54
N PRO A 265 5.52 -25.75 -6.75
CA PRO A 265 6.53 -25.78 -5.71
C PRO A 265 6.94 -24.36 -5.38
N ALA A 266 6.81 -23.95 -4.11
CA ALA A 266 7.32 -22.66 -3.67
C ALA A 266 8.86 -22.67 -3.73
N THR A 267 9.47 -21.65 -4.35
CA THR A 267 10.93 -21.46 -4.19
C THR A 267 11.23 -21.12 -2.72
N PRO A 268 12.26 -21.73 -2.09
CA PRO A 268 12.62 -21.42 -0.72
C PRO A 268 12.88 -19.92 -0.52
N THR A 269 12.15 -19.33 0.41
CA THR A 269 12.28 -17.91 0.80
C THR A 269 13.41 -17.72 1.81
N ALA A 270 13.96 -16.50 1.90
CA ALA A 270 15.05 -16.16 2.84
C ALA A 270 14.71 -16.53 4.31
N THR A 271 13.43 -16.50 4.68
CA THR A 271 12.95 -16.87 6.02
C THR A 271 12.98 -18.38 6.27
N GLN A 272 12.73 -19.22 5.25
CA GLN A 272 12.72 -20.68 5.37
C GLN A 272 14.15 -21.28 5.38
N ALA A 273 15.08 -20.70 4.60
CA ALA A 273 16.48 -21.15 4.54
C ALA A 273 17.21 -21.07 5.90
N TYR A 274 16.74 -20.21 6.81
CA TYR A 274 17.28 -20.10 8.15
C TYR A 274 16.72 -21.14 9.14
N LYS A 275 15.47 -21.60 8.99
CA LYS A 275 14.95 -22.67 9.87
C LYS A 275 15.75 -23.97 9.70
N THR A 276 16.37 -24.14 8.54
CA THR A 276 17.30 -25.25 8.23
C THR A 276 18.75 -24.98 8.63
N ALA A 277 19.10 -23.76 9.02
CA ALA A 277 20.46 -23.39 9.42
C ALA A 277 20.56 -23.27 10.94
N THR A 278 21.38 -24.11 11.57
CA THR A 278 21.71 -23.99 13.00
C THR A 278 22.46 -22.67 13.25
N PRO A 279 22.12 -21.86 14.27
CA PRO A 279 22.79 -20.58 14.48
C PRO A 279 24.22 -20.80 15.00
N GLY A 280 25.23 -20.41 14.21
CA GLY A 280 26.60 -20.23 14.68
C GLY A 280 26.80 -18.85 15.34
N PRO A 281 27.85 -18.66 16.15
CA PRO A 281 28.03 -17.44 16.93
C PRO A 281 28.28 -16.22 16.04
N ALA A 282 27.60 -15.12 16.37
CA ALA A 282 27.61 -13.87 15.63
C ALA A 282 28.98 -13.18 15.70
N ALA A 283 29.59 -12.94 14.53
CA ALA A 283 30.73 -12.05 14.39
C ALA A 283 30.25 -10.73 13.76
N ALA A 284 30.44 -9.63 14.48
CA ALA A 284 30.24 -8.29 13.99
C ALA A 284 31.32 -7.96 12.94
N GLY A 285 30.92 -7.77 11.70
CA GLY A 285 31.81 -7.34 10.62
C GLY A 285 31.02 -6.69 9.50
N VAL A 286 31.35 -5.44 9.17
CA VAL A 286 30.80 -4.73 8.01
C VAL A 286 31.30 -5.45 6.75
N VAL A 287 30.43 -6.22 6.10
CA VAL A 287 30.75 -6.88 4.83
C VAL A 287 30.63 -5.84 3.70
N GLN A 288 31.75 -5.30 3.25
CA GLN A 288 31.80 -4.65 1.94
C GLN A 288 31.75 -5.73 0.85
N VAL A 289 30.59 -5.88 0.21
CA VAL A 289 30.46 -6.72 -0.98
C VAL A 289 30.87 -5.90 -2.21
N LYS A 290 31.98 -6.29 -2.83
CA LYS A 290 32.45 -5.76 -4.11
C LYS A 290 31.55 -6.31 -5.23
N LEU A 291 30.85 -5.43 -5.95
CA LEU A 291 29.99 -5.80 -7.08
C LEU A 291 30.84 -6.38 -8.24
N PRO A 292 30.36 -7.42 -8.94
CA PRO A 292 30.97 -7.85 -10.20
C PRO A 292 30.65 -6.84 -11.32
N PRO A 293 31.54 -6.70 -12.33
CA PRO A 293 31.29 -5.79 -13.44
C PRO A 293 30.10 -6.27 -14.28
N VAL A 294 29.21 -5.35 -14.64
CA VAL A 294 28.11 -5.59 -15.58
C VAL A 294 28.70 -5.75 -16.98
N ALA A 295 29.02 -6.99 -17.37
CA ALA A 295 29.30 -7.34 -18.76
C ALA A 295 28.02 -7.88 -19.37
N GLY A 296 27.23 -6.98 -19.96
CA GLY A 296 26.07 -7.31 -20.78
C GLY A 296 26.20 -6.61 -22.12
N THR A 297 26.81 -7.27 -23.10
CA THR A 297 26.71 -6.87 -24.51
C THR A 297 25.26 -6.98 -24.94
N LEU A 298 24.66 -5.85 -25.32
CA LEU A 298 23.34 -5.80 -25.96
C LEU A 298 23.45 -6.48 -27.32
N THR A 299 22.94 -7.70 -27.43
CA THR A 299 22.68 -8.33 -28.73
C THR A 299 21.35 -7.77 -29.25
N PRO A 300 21.31 -7.03 -30.36
CA PRO A 300 20.04 -6.53 -30.90
C PRO A 300 19.19 -7.69 -31.43
N ILE A 301 17.93 -7.72 -30.99
CA ILE A 301 16.88 -8.62 -31.48
C ILE A 301 16.62 -8.26 -32.95
N ALA A 302 16.74 -9.25 -33.84
CA ALA A 302 16.45 -9.10 -35.27
C ALA A 302 14.93 -8.87 -35.50
N PRO A 303 14.55 -7.93 -36.37
CA PRO A 303 13.14 -7.75 -36.73
C PRO A 303 12.68 -8.87 -37.67
N THR A 304 11.64 -9.60 -37.26
CA THR A 304 10.92 -10.56 -38.09
C THR A 304 10.31 -9.86 -39.31
N LYS A 305 10.69 -10.32 -40.51
CA LYS A 305 10.14 -9.89 -41.79
C LYS A 305 8.77 -10.51 -42.05
N SER A 306 7.78 -9.68 -42.38
CA SER A 306 6.85 -9.94 -43.50
C SER A 306 6.11 -8.66 -43.83
N PHE A 307 6.40 -8.02 -44.97
CA PHE A 307 5.43 -7.53 -45.96
C PHE A 307 6.17 -6.95 -47.17
N GLY A 308 5.49 -7.03 -48.33
CA GLY A 308 5.97 -6.97 -49.71
C GLY A 308 6.82 -5.77 -50.17
N ALA A 309 7.51 -6.05 -51.28
CA ALA A 309 8.52 -5.26 -51.98
C ALA A 309 8.07 -3.91 -52.55
N VAL A 310 8.98 -2.92 -52.62
CA VAL A 310 9.17 -1.99 -53.76
C VAL A 310 10.62 -1.47 -53.83
N ALA A 311 11.21 -1.62 -55.03
CA ALA A 311 12.31 -0.90 -55.72
C ALA A 311 13.63 -0.48 -55.03
N THR A 312 14.72 -0.95 -55.64
CA THR A 312 16.16 -0.67 -55.45
C THR A 312 16.63 0.67 -56.04
N LEU A 313 17.52 1.37 -55.33
CA LEU A 313 18.43 2.41 -55.86
C LEU A 313 19.84 2.25 -55.20
N PRO A 314 20.95 2.52 -55.90
CA PRO A 314 22.30 2.07 -55.53
C PRO A 314 23.05 3.04 -54.57
N PRO A 315 24.13 2.60 -53.89
CA PRO A 315 24.85 3.42 -52.91
C PRO A 315 25.97 4.27 -53.54
N ALA A 316 26.21 5.46 -52.97
CA ALA A 316 27.35 6.32 -53.25
C ALA A 316 28.39 6.25 -52.10
N PRO A 317 29.68 6.56 -52.35
CA PRO A 317 30.81 5.87 -51.74
C PRO A 317 31.32 6.43 -50.41
N VAL A 318 32.01 5.55 -49.68
CA VAL A 318 32.78 5.77 -48.45
C VAL A 318 34.08 6.52 -48.75
N THR A 319 34.36 7.59 -48.01
CA THR A 319 35.69 8.23 -47.96
C THR A 319 36.35 7.97 -46.61
N THR A 320 37.49 7.29 -46.68
CA THR A 320 38.43 7.05 -45.57
C THR A 320 39.35 8.26 -45.40
N GLY A 321 39.32 8.91 -44.22
CA GLY A 321 40.30 9.92 -43.81
C GLY A 321 41.05 9.46 -42.56
N ARG A 322 42.37 9.39 -42.64
CA ARG A 322 43.30 8.95 -41.59
C ARG A 322 44.15 10.14 -41.12
N PHE A 323 44.57 10.08 -39.84
CA PHE A 323 45.64 10.82 -39.13
C PHE A 323 45.31 12.16 -38.43
N PRO A 324 46.15 12.60 -37.46
CA PRO A 324 46.87 11.89 -36.40
C PRO A 324 46.65 12.52 -35.00
N GLY A 325 47.17 11.86 -33.95
CA GLY A 325 46.85 12.12 -32.54
C GLY A 325 47.49 13.34 -31.87
N ALA A 326 47.13 13.52 -30.59
CA ALA A 326 47.90 14.28 -29.62
C ALA A 326 47.51 13.88 -28.18
N THR A 327 48.51 13.98 -27.33
CA THR A 327 48.71 13.40 -26.01
C THR A 327 48.01 14.18 -24.88
N ILE A 328 47.80 13.51 -23.75
CA ILE A 328 47.27 13.99 -22.45
C ILE A 328 48.19 15.10 -21.85
N PRO A 329 47.69 15.97 -20.93
CA PRO A 329 47.89 15.70 -19.50
C PRO A 329 46.71 16.08 -18.57
N ALA A 330 46.55 15.32 -17.48
CA ALA A 330 45.79 15.71 -16.29
C ALA A 330 46.52 16.81 -15.50
N PRO A 331 45.83 17.59 -14.64
CA PRO A 331 46.13 17.45 -13.20
C PRO A 331 44.98 17.76 -12.21
N GLY A 332 44.99 17.03 -11.09
CA GLY A 332 45.12 17.58 -9.72
C GLY A 332 44.02 18.45 -9.09
N THR A 333 43.33 17.89 -8.09
CA THR A 333 42.69 18.52 -6.91
C THR A 333 43.72 19.11 -5.91
N PRO A 334 43.34 19.78 -4.77
CA PRO A 334 42.16 20.58 -4.42
C PRO A 334 42.54 21.96 -3.80
N VAL A 335 41.58 22.87 -3.60
CA VAL A 335 41.79 24.10 -2.80
C VAL A 335 40.75 24.23 -1.68
N SER A 336 41.30 24.37 -0.47
CA SER A 336 40.68 24.71 0.82
C SER A 336 40.16 26.15 0.84
N GLY A 337 39.09 26.42 1.61
CA GLY A 337 38.62 27.79 1.84
C GLY A 337 37.48 27.87 2.84
N THR A 338 37.85 28.06 4.10
CA THR A 338 37.01 28.35 5.26
C THR A 338 36.23 29.67 5.14
N ARG A 339 35.03 29.73 5.73
CA ARG A 339 34.47 30.95 6.38
C ARG A 339 33.23 30.63 7.21
N THR A 340 33.38 30.72 8.53
CA THR A 340 32.32 31.08 9.49
C THR A 340 32.13 32.61 9.49
N PRO A 341 30.99 33.09 10.01
CA PRO A 341 31.07 33.87 11.25
C PRO A 341 30.04 33.46 12.32
N SER A 342 30.45 33.63 13.57
CA SER A 342 29.62 33.76 14.78
C SER A 342 28.70 34.99 14.67
N GLY A 343 27.65 35.22 15.45
CA GLY A 343 27.06 34.54 16.60
C GLY A 343 25.93 35.45 17.11
N MET A 344 24.90 34.88 17.72
CA MET A 344 24.02 35.60 18.65
C MET A 344 23.40 34.57 19.61
N GLN A 345 23.63 34.81 20.89
CA GLN A 345 23.23 33.96 22.01
C GLN A 345 21.77 34.19 22.46
N PRO A 346 21.20 33.27 23.28
CA PRO A 346 19.77 33.13 23.52
C PRO A 346 19.32 33.84 24.80
N ALA A 347 18.00 34.07 24.94
CA ALA A 347 17.46 34.51 26.21
C ALA A 347 15.99 34.06 26.45
N VAL A 348 15.80 33.50 27.66
CA VAL A 348 14.66 33.59 28.59
C VAL A 348 13.51 32.56 28.51
N THR A 349 13.75 31.45 29.21
CA THR A 349 12.97 30.86 30.33
C THR A 349 11.63 31.50 30.73
N ALA A 350 10.57 30.69 30.81
CA ALA A 350 9.47 30.92 31.75
C ALA A 350 9.07 29.58 32.42
N GLN A 351 9.44 29.45 33.70
CA GLN A 351 8.91 28.46 34.65
C GLN A 351 7.73 29.08 35.39
N VAL A 352 6.65 28.32 35.61
CA VAL A 352 5.69 28.51 36.72
C VAL A 352 5.23 27.11 37.20
N PRO A 353 5.03 26.87 38.51
CA PRO A 353 5.51 25.66 39.19
C PRO A 353 4.42 24.63 39.55
N ALA A 354 4.89 23.45 39.98
CA ALA A 354 4.10 22.40 40.61
C ALA A 354 4.14 22.47 42.15
N LYS A 355 3.02 22.14 42.81
CA LYS A 355 2.86 21.46 44.14
C LYS A 355 1.39 21.51 44.62
N PRO A 356 0.95 20.72 45.62
CA PRO A 356 1.19 19.30 45.89
C PRO A 356 -0.11 18.51 46.18
N ALA A 357 0.01 17.18 46.35
CA ALA A 357 -1.02 16.26 46.81
C ALA A 357 -1.41 16.47 48.28
N GLN A 358 -2.70 16.26 48.62
CA GLN A 358 -3.17 15.83 49.95
C GLN A 358 -4.46 14.99 49.84
N THR A 359 -4.42 13.80 50.43
CA THR A 359 -5.57 13.00 50.91
C THR A 359 -6.24 13.65 52.13
N PRO A 360 -7.47 13.25 52.47
CA PRO A 360 -7.59 12.51 53.73
C PRO A 360 -8.52 11.28 53.69
N SER A 361 -8.27 10.44 54.68
CA SER A 361 -8.91 9.19 55.05
C SER A 361 -10.26 9.34 55.77
N SER A 362 -10.97 8.20 55.86
CA SER A 362 -11.85 7.71 56.94
C SER A 362 -13.35 8.06 56.90
N GLY A 363 -14.18 7.04 57.12
CA GLY A 363 -15.58 7.23 57.56
C GLY A 363 -16.62 6.16 57.17
N ASN A 364 -16.50 4.96 57.73
CA ASN A 364 -17.57 4.05 58.20
C ASN A 364 -18.79 3.62 57.34
N LEU A 365 -18.92 2.29 57.24
CA LEU A 365 -20.16 1.50 57.10
C LEU A 365 -21.08 1.67 58.34
N PRO A 366 -22.37 1.30 58.26
CA PRO A 366 -22.74 -0.04 58.72
C PRO A 366 -23.79 -0.78 57.84
N ALA A 367 -23.43 -2.03 57.50
CA ALA A 367 -24.10 -3.29 57.78
C ALA A 367 -25.63 -3.40 58.11
N VAL A 368 -26.26 -4.39 57.43
CA VAL A 368 -27.12 -5.49 57.99
C VAL A 368 -28.61 -5.13 58.29
N ASN A 369 -29.66 -5.91 57.98
CA ASN A 369 -29.83 -7.33 57.62
C ASN A 369 -31.20 -7.66 56.96
N SER A 370 -31.24 -8.81 56.29
CA SER A 370 -32.26 -9.90 56.27
C SER A 370 -33.77 -9.65 56.03
N GLY A 371 -34.35 -10.48 55.16
CA GLY A 371 -35.76 -10.90 55.26
C GLY A 371 -36.25 -11.71 54.05
N GLN A 372 -36.62 -12.98 54.27
CA GLN A 372 -37.00 -14.00 53.28
C GLN A 372 -38.45 -13.85 52.71
N ASN A 373 -38.64 -14.42 51.50
CA ASN A 373 -39.85 -14.83 50.75
C ASN A 373 -40.98 -15.52 51.58
N PRO A 374 -42.23 -15.79 51.08
CA PRO A 374 -42.62 -16.13 49.68
C PRO A 374 -44.04 -15.74 49.15
N ALA A 375 -44.23 -15.98 47.84
CA ALA A 375 -45.43 -16.42 47.09
C ALA A 375 -46.75 -15.61 47.10
N GLY A 376 -47.17 -15.16 45.90
CA GLY A 376 -48.55 -14.79 45.59
C GLY A 376 -48.71 -14.06 44.24
N SER A 377 -49.38 -14.65 43.27
CA SER A 377 -49.97 -14.04 42.06
C SER A 377 -51.27 -14.79 41.78
N PRO A 378 -52.29 -14.26 41.05
CA PRO A 378 -52.26 -13.08 40.18
C PRO A 378 -53.48 -12.13 40.27
N SER A 379 -53.31 -10.86 39.90
CA SER A 379 -54.39 -10.04 39.32
C SER A 379 -53.81 -8.82 38.60
N ASN A 380 -54.01 -8.72 37.28
CA ASN A 380 -53.57 -7.60 36.43
C ASN A 380 -54.39 -6.32 36.71
N PRO A 381 -53.75 -5.15 36.92
CA PRO A 381 -54.38 -3.84 36.77
C PRO A 381 -54.22 -3.29 35.34
N PRO A 382 -55.04 -2.30 34.92
CA PRO A 382 -55.16 -1.86 33.53
C PRO A 382 -53.95 -1.04 33.05
N SER A 383 -53.68 -1.12 31.74
CA SER A 383 -52.57 -0.43 31.09
C SER A 383 -52.71 1.11 31.10
N PRO A 384 -51.62 1.87 31.30
CA PRO A 384 -51.63 3.33 31.19
C PRO A 384 -51.63 3.79 29.71
N PRO A 385 -51.98 5.05 29.42
CA PRO A 385 -52.11 5.55 28.05
C PRO A 385 -50.76 5.60 27.33
N VAL A 386 -50.78 5.27 26.04
CA VAL A 386 -49.62 5.28 25.14
C VAL A 386 -49.24 6.72 24.79
N ASN A 387 -48.02 7.14 25.12
CA ASN A 387 -47.44 8.39 24.63
C ASN A 387 -47.07 8.26 23.14
N PRO A 388 -47.22 9.33 22.31
CA PRO A 388 -46.73 9.33 20.93
C PRO A 388 -45.20 9.21 20.90
N PRO A 389 -44.61 8.67 19.81
CA PRO A 389 -43.18 8.46 19.70
C PRO A 389 -42.40 9.78 19.74
N PRO A 390 -41.15 9.80 20.26
CA PRO A 390 -40.36 11.01 20.35
C PRO A 390 -39.97 11.54 18.97
N VAL A 391 -40.06 12.86 18.80
CA VAL A 391 -39.51 13.60 17.66
C VAL A 391 -37.99 13.46 17.66
N ALA A 392 -37.42 13.08 16.52
CA ALA A 392 -35.98 12.93 16.36
C ALA A 392 -35.23 14.25 16.64
N PRO A 393 -34.06 14.23 17.31
CA PRO A 393 -33.24 15.42 17.50
C PRO A 393 -32.66 15.91 16.17
N PRO A 394 -32.45 17.23 15.98
CA PRO A 394 -31.81 17.75 14.79
C PRO A 394 -30.34 17.31 14.72
N ASP A 395 -29.91 16.97 13.50
CA ASP A 395 -28.59 16.46 13.14
C ASP A 395 -27.47 17.48 13.48
N PRO A 396 -26.47 17.13 14.30
CA PRO A 396 -25.37 18.05 14.63
C PRO A 396 -24.26 17.93 13.58
N GLY A 397 -24.30 18.73 12.51
CA GLY A 397 -23.20 18.65 11.54
C GLY A 397 -23.19 19.52 10.28
N ILE A 398 -23.93 20.62 10.18
CA ILE A 398 -23.77 21.56 9.05
C ILE A 398 -23.13 22.85 9.58
N PRO A 399 -21.90 23.21 9.16
CA PRO A 399 -21.40 24.56 9.39
C PRO A 399 -22.25 25.54 8.59
N THR A 400 -22.94 26.45 9.28
CA THR A 400 -23.55 27.62 8.66
C THR A 400 -22.45 28.46 8.01
N VAL A 401 -22.51 28.59 6.68
CA VAL A 401 -21.59 29.43 5.92
C VAL A 401 -21.89 30.90 6.24
N ASN A 402 -20.95 31.55 6.94
CA ASN A 402 -20.97 33.00 7.14
C ASN A 402 -20.92 33.72 5.76
N PRO A 403 -21.85 34.65 5.44
CA PRO A 403 -21.88 35.34 4.16
C PRO A 403 -20.65 36.21 3.82
N GLU A 404 -19.73 36.46 4.75
CA GLU A 404 -18.64 37.41 4.55
C GLU A 404 -17.32 36.84 3.99
N THR A 405 -17.22 35.52 3.76
CA THR A 405 -15.96 34.91 3.25
C THR A 405 -15.83 34.88 1.72
N ASN A 406 -16.80 35.42 0.97
CA ASN A 406 -16.85 35.31 -0.50
C ASN A 406 -16.43 36.58 -1.27
N ARG A 407 -15.58 37.44 -0.67
CA ARG A 407 -15.13 38.70 -1.31
C ARG A 407 -13.81 38.58 -2.10
N TRP A 408 -13.08 37.47 -1.98
CA TRP A 408 -11.74 37.31 -2.59
C TRP A 408 -11.67 36.41 -3.85
N MET A 409 -12.81 35.93 -4.37
CA MET A 409 -12.84 35.07 -5.58
C MET A 409 -13.74 35.58 -6.72
N ARG A 410 -14.04 36.88 -6.80
CA ARG A 410 -14.68 37.48 -7.98
C ARG A 410 -13.93 38.71 -8.47
N GLY A 411 -12.78 38.45 -9.10
CA GLY A 411 -12.03 39.40 -9.90
C GLY A 411 -12.14 39.10 -11.39
N SER A 412 -13.30 39.39 -11.98
CA SER A 412 -13.48 39.95 -13.33
C SER A 412 -12.53 39.48 -14.47
N THR A 413 -12.89 38.40 -15.16
CA THR A 413 -12.59 38.18 -16.59
C THR A 413 -13.83 38.45 -17.43
N SER A 414 -14.09 39.70 -17.79
CA SER A 414 -15.00 40.03 -18.90
C SER A 414 -14.77 41.45 -19.39
N ARG A 415 -13.83 41.65 -20.32
CA ARG A 415 -13.84 42.82 -21.21
C ARG A 415 -12.80 42.67 -22.33
N PHE A 416 -13.08 41.86 -23.35
CA PHE A 416 -12.45 42.00 -24.67
C PHE A 416 -13.37 41.40 -25.74
N PHE A 417 -14.21 42.23 -26.36
CA PHE A 417 -14.58 42.19 -27.78
C PHE A 417 -15.60 43.31 -28.06
N LYS A 418 -15.11 44.46 -28.56
CA LYS A 418 -15.65 45.19 -29.73
C LYS A 418 -14.75 46.41 -30.00
N LYS A 419 -14.43 46.62 -31.27
CA LYS A 419 -13.38 47.50 -31.83
C LYS A 419 -14.00 48.77 -32.46
N LYS A 420 -13.20 49.85 -32.44
CA LYS A 420 -13.12 51.03 -33.35
C LYS A 420 -14.12 52.19 -33.22
N PRO A 421 -13.77 53.42 -33.66
CA PRO A 421 -12.46 53.91 -34.15
C PRO A 421 -11.57 54.50 -33.07
#